data_AF-A0A2R6NHD1-F1
#
_entry.id   AF-A0A2R6NHD1-F1
#
_cell.length_a   1.000
_cell.length_b   1.000
_cell.length_c   1.000
_cell.angle_alpha   90.00
_cell.angle_beta   90.00
_cell.angle_gamma   90.00
#
_symmetry.space_group_name_H-M   'P 1'
#
loop_
_entity.id
_entity.type
_entity.pdbx_description
1 polymer ?
#
loop_
_entity_poly.entity_id
_entity_poly.type
_entity_poly.pdbx_seq_one_letter_code
_entity_poly.pdbx_strand_id
1 'polypeptide(L)'
;MAVYSLGPLIGPAVGPIAGGFIGETIGYKYIFVVISALCGVAAVLGIPFLRETYSPVIRLRLAQKSSDPEKTAKMHPHLVQNHGSALHLIWVNLARPFILLTRSFVCFILSLYMAL
;
A
#
# COMPACT_ATOMS: atom_id res chain seq x y z
N MET A 1 -6.04 -8.43 14.61
CA MET A 1 -4.96 -7.41 14.58
C MET A 1 -3.67 -7.90 15.22
N ALA A 2 -3.68 -8.50 16.42
CA ALA A 2 -2.45 -8.97 17.09
C ALA A 2 -1.53 -9.83 16.21
N VAL A 3 -2.06 -10.84 15.51
CA VAL A 3 -1.27 -11.71 14.62
C VAL A 3 -0.72 -10.94 13.40
N TYR A 4 -1.48 -9.97 12.88
CA TYR A 4 -1.06 -9.15 11.74
C TYR A 4 0.09 -8.19 12.11
N SER A 5 0.09 -7.67 13.34
CA SER A 5 1.12 -6.76 13.85
C SER A 5 2.47 -7.44 14.11
N LEU A 6 2.52 -8.77 14.22
CA LEU A 6 3.77 -9.50 14.42
C LEU A 6 4.70 -9.42 13.21
N GLY A 7 4.16 -9.37 11.98
CA GLY A 7 4.97 -9.29 10.77
C GLY A 7 5.88 -8.05 10.74
N PRO A 8 5.31 -6.83 10.84
CA PRO A 8 6.09 -5.59 10.88
C PRO A 8 7.01 -5.47 12.10
N LEU A 9 6.72 -6.16 13.20
CA LEU A 9 7.56 -6.13 14.40
C LEU A 9 8.78 -7.06 14.28
N ILE A 10 8.57 -8.28 13.75
CA ILE A 10 9.62 -9.30 13.64
C ILE A 10 10.50 -9.06 12.41
N GLY A 11 9.93 -8.54 11.32
CA GLY A 11 10.64 -8.30 10.05
C GLY A 11 11.94 -7.50 10.21
N PRO A 12 11.92 -6.31 10.83
CA PRO A 12 13.11 -5.48 11.03
C PRO A 12 14.15 -6.09 11.97
N ALA A 13 13.75 -7.01 12.87
CA ALA A 13 14.68 -7.69 13.76
C ALA A 13 15.38 -8.87 13.06
N VAL A 14 14.63 -9.71 12.36
CA VAL A 14 15.14 -10.94 11.74
C VAL A 14 15.83 -10.66 10.40
N GLY A 15 15.32 -9.67 9.63
CA GLY A 15 15.82 -9.33 8.30
C GLY A 15 17.32 -8.99 8.26
N PRO A 16 17.81 -8.03 9.07
CA PRO A 16 19.22 -7.65 9.09
C PRO A 16 20.13 -8.77 9.58
N ILE A 17 19.68 -9.56 10.56
CA ILE A 17 20.45 -10.70 11.09
C ILE A 17 20.65 -11.74 9.99
N ALA A 18 19.57 -12.19 9.35
CA ALA A 18 19.65 -13.15 8.26
C ALA A 18 20.42 -12.60 7.05
N GLY A 19 20.19 -11.33 6.69
CA GLY A 19 20.89 -10.66 5.59
C GLY A 19 22.40 -10.51 5.84
N GLY A 20 22.80 -10.21 7.08
CA GLY A 20 24.20 -10.13 7.49
C GLY A 20 24.93 -11.47 7.35
N PHE A 21 24.33 -12.54 7.90
CA PHE A 21 24.90 -13.89 7.80
C PHE A 21 25.03 -14.36 6.34
N ILE A 22 24.01 -14.15 5.51
CA ILE A 22 24.04 -14.54 4.08
C ILE A 22 25.08 -13.72 3.31
N GLY A 23 25.16 -12.42 3.61
CA GLY A 23 26.12 -11.50 3.00
C GLY A 23 27.57 -11.88 3.31
N GLU A 24 27.87 -12.31 4.53
CA GLU A 24 29.20 -12.69 4.97
C GLU A 24 29.64 -14.07 4.48
N THR A 25 28.72 -15.04 4.40
CA THR A 25 29.05 -16.44 4.07
C THR A 25 29.08 -16.73 2.57
N ILE A 26 28.05 -16.31 1.82
CA ILE A 26 27.83 -16.70 0.42
C ILE A 26 27.87 -15.47 -0.51
N GLY A 27 27.72 -14.26 0.04
CA GLY A 27 27.84 -12.98 -0.66
C GLY A 27 26.51 -12.29 -0.94
N TYR A 28 26.57 -10.98 -1.21
CA TYR A 28 25.40 -10.10 -1.31
C TYR A 28 24.38 -10.49 -2.39
N LYS A 29 24.80 -11.17 -3.47
CA LYS A 29 23.89 -11.59 -4.56
C LYS A 29 22.81 -12.56 -4.06
N TYR A 30 23.16 -13.43 -3.12
CA TYR A 30 22.23 -14.42 -2.58
C TYR A 30 21.17 -13.80 -1.66
N ILE A 31 21.44 -12.63 -1.08
CA ILE A 31 20.43 -11.87 -0.33
C ILE A 31 19.24 -11.55 -1.23
N PHE A 32 19.48 -11.07 -2.45
CA PHE A 32 18.42 -10.77 -3.42
C PHE A 32 17.65 -12.02 -3.85
N VAL A 33 18.33 -13.14 -4.05
CA VAL A 33 17.68 -14.42 -4.44
C VAL A 33 16.77 -14.92 -3.32
N VAL A 34 17.23 -14.91 -2.07
CA VAL A 34 16.45 -15.35 -0.91
C VAL A 34 15.23 -14.47 -0.69
N ILE A 35 15.40 -13.13 -0.74
CA ILE A 35 14.27 -12.19 -0.60
C ILE A 35 13.27 -12.39 -1.74
N SER A 36 13.75 -12.51 -2.98
CA SER A 36 12.89 -12.73 -4.15
C SER A 36 12.10 -14.04 -4.03
N ALA A 37 12.74 -15.12 -3.58
CA ALA A 37 12.06 -16.40 -3.35
C ALA A 37 10.98 -16.29 -2.26
N LEU A 38 11.28 -15.65 -1.13
CA LEU A 38 10.31 -15.44 -0.04
C LEU A 38 9.12 -14.59 -0.49
N CYS A 39 9.38 -13.48 -1.19
CA CYS A 39 8.32 -12.66 -1.79
C CYS A 39 7.51 -13.44 -2.83
N GLY A 40 8.17 -14.28 -3.64
CA GLY A 40 7.51 -15.14 -4.62
C GLY A 40 6.56 -16.13 -3.96
N VAL A 41 6.99 -16.83 -2.91
CA VAL A 41 6.13 -17.73 -2.13
C VAL A 41 4.95 -16.98 -1.50
N ALA A 42 5.22 -15.81 -0.90
CA ALA A 42 4.17 -14.97 -0.35
C ALA A 42 3.16 -14.51 -1.41
N ALA A 43 3.60 -14.23 -2.64
CA ALA A 43 2.74 -13.87 -3.76
C ALA A 43 1.93 -15.07 -4.27
N VAL A 44 2.55 -16.24 -4.41
CA VAL A 44 1.87 -17.48 -4.84
C VAL A 44 0.78 -17.90 -3.86
N LEU A 45 0.99 -17.69 -2.55
CA LEU A 45 -0.04 -17.87 -1.54
C LEU A 45 -1.02 -16.69 -1.54
N GLY A 46 -0.53 -15.46 -1.61
CA GLY A 46 -1.36 -14.26 -1.52
C GLY A 46 -2.37 -14.13 -2.66
N ILE A 47 -1.96 -14.32 -3.91
CA ILE A 47 -2.80 -14.11 -5.09
C ILE A 47 -4.09 -14.95 -5.09
N PRO A 48 -4.07 -16.27 -4.81
CA PRO A 48 -5.29 -17.07 -4.76
C PRO A 48 -6.09 -16.88 -3.46
N PHE A 49 -5.42 -16.64 -2.32
CA PHE A 49 -6.10 -16.58 -1.02
C PHE A 49 -6.64 -15.18 -0.66
N LEU A 50 -6.00 -14.10 -1.12
CA LEU A 50 -6.51 -12.73 -0.91
C LEU A 50 -7.57 -12.41 -1.95
N ARG A 51 -8.83 -12.39 -1.50
CA ARG A 51 -9.92 -11.84 -2.28
C ARG A 51 -9.81 -10.32 -2.32
N GLU A 52 -9.94 -9.74 -3.50
CA GLU A 52 -10.00 -8.30 -3.72
C GLU A 52 -10.99 -7.65 -2.73
N THR A 53 -10.49 -6.84 -1.81
CA THR A 53 -11.27 -6.24 -0.71
C THR A 53 -11.53 -4.75 -0.94
N TYR A 54 -11.07 -4.19 -2.08
CA TYR A 54 -11.26 -2.77 -2.38
C TYR A 54 -12.72 -2.44 -2.69
N SER A 55 -13.38 -1.83 -1.70
CA SER A 55 -14.82 -1.51 -1.73
C SER A 55 -15.28 -0.70 -2.95
N PRO A 56 -14.52 0.28 -3.48
CA PRO A 56 -14.88 0.99 -4.70
C PRO A 56 -14.95 0.07 -5.93
N VAL A 57 -13.98 -0.83 -6.09
CA VAL A 57 -13.91 -1.75 -7.24
C VAL A 57 -14.99 -2.83 -7.15
N ILE A 58 -15.28 -3.34 -5.96
CA ILE A 58 -16.39 -4.30 -5.75
C ILE A 58 -17.73 -3.66 -6.13
N ARG A 59 -17.97 -2.41 -5.71
CA ARG A 59 -19.20 -1.67 -6.03
C ARG A 59 -19.31 -1.34 -7.53
N LEU A 60 -18.22 -0.97 -8.18
CA LEU A 60 -18.17 -0.78 -9.64
C LEU A 60 -18.49 -2.09 -10.39
N ARG A 61 -17.95 -3.22 -9.94
CA ARG A 61 -18.20 -4.53 -10.56
C ARG A 61 -19.64 -5.00 -10.37
N LEU A 62 -20.24 -4.73 -9.20
CA LEU A 62 -21.67 -4.99 -8.96
C LEU A 62 -22.56 -4.08 -9.82
N ALA A 63 -22.18 -2.82 -9.95
CA ALA A 63 -22.89 -1.85 -10.77
C ALA A 63 -22.85 -2.17 -12.27
N GLN A 64 -21.70 -2.62 -12.80
CA GLN A 64 -21.57 -3.05 -14.20
C GLN A 64 -22.35 -4.34 -14.49
N LYS A 65 -22.56 -5.18 -13.48
CA LYS A 65 -23.33 -6.43 -13.60
C LYS A 65 -24.85 -6.19 -13.54
N SER A 66 -25.29 -5.04 -13.06
CA SER A 66 -26.69 -4.62 -13.06
C SER A 66 -26.93 -3.68 -14.25
N SER A 67 -27.68 -4.12 -15.26
CA SER A 67 -27.89 -3.47 -16.57
C SER A 67 -28.55 -2.07 -16.59
N ASP A 68 -28.47 -1.27 -15.52
CA ASP A 68 -28.98 0.11 -15.47
C ASP A 68 -27.82 1.12 -15.24
N PRO A 69 -27.17 1.60 -16.32
CA PRO A 69 -26.08 2.56 -16.22
C PRO A 69 -26.53 3.94 -15.66
N GLU A 70 -27.79 4.34 -15.85
CA GLU A 70 -28.30 5.66 -15.42
C GLU A 70 -28.55 5.80 -13.92
N LYS A 71 -29.01 4.74 -13.23
CA LYS A 71 -29.23 4.77 -11.77
C LYS A 71 -27.91 4.71 -10.98
N THR A 72 -26.91 4.04 -11.54
CA THR A 72 -25.59 3.88 -10.92
C THR A 72 -24.82 5.20 -10.90
N ALA A 73 -24.85 5.98 -11.98
CA ALA A 73 -24.17 7.27 -12.05
C ALA A 73 -24.70 8.28 -11.02
N LYS A 74 -25.99 8.21 -10.68
CA LYS A 74 -26.63 9.08 -9.67
C LYS A 74 -26.35 8.69 -8.22
N MET A 75 -26.08 7.41 -7.94
CA MET A 75 -25.87 6.91 -6.57
C MET A 75 -24.44 7.12 -6.04
N HIS A 76 -23.45 7.31 -6.92
CA HIS A 76 -22.04 7.47 -6.53
C HIS A 76 -21.31 8.60 -7.28
N PRO A 77 -21.66 9.88 -7.04
CA PRO A 77 -20.99 11.02 -7.68
C PRO A 77 -19.48 11.10 -7.36
N HIS A 78 -19.03 10.53 -6.24
CA HIS A 78 -17.62 10.45 -5.84
C HIS A 78 -16.82 9.35 -6.56
N LEU A 79 -17.48 8.37 -7.21
CA LEU A 79 -16.78 7.37 -8.03
C LEU A 79 -16.56 7.87 -9.47
N VAL A 80 -17.43 8.76 -9.96
CA VAL A 80 -17.33 9.35 -11.31
C VAL A 80 -16.37 10.55 -11.36
N GLN A 81 -16.21 11.30 -10.26
CA GLN A 81 -15.26 12.42 -10.18
C GLN A 81 -13.78 12.02 -10.15
N ASN A 82 -13.46 10.73 -10.01
CA ASN A 82 -12.07 10.25 -10.05
C ASN A 82 -11.53 10.00 -11.47
N HIS A 83 -12.19 10.52 -12.51
CA HIS A 83 -11.60 10.70 -13.85
C HIS A 83 -10.99 12.11 -14.02
N GLY A 84 -10.45 12.70 -12.95
CA GLY A 84 -9.41 13.71 -13.13
C GLY A 84 -8.22 13.05 -13.80
N SER A 85 -7.65 13.67 -14.85
CA SER A 85 -6.40 13.24 -15.50
C SER A 85 -5.43 12.68 -14.46
N ALA A 86 -4.77 11.55 -14.72
CA ALA A 86 -3.86 10.90 -13.77
C ALA A 86 -2.87 11.90 -13.14
N LEU A 87 -2.49 12.94 -13.89
CA LEU A 87 -1.69 14.07 -13.44
C LEU A 87 -2.34 14.90 -12.32
N HIS A 88 -3.65 15.15 -12.38
CA HIS A 88 -4.36 15.86 -11.32
C HIS A 88 -4.44 15.04 -10.04
N LEU A 89 -4.67 13.72 -10.15
CA LEU A 89 -4.63 12.82 -8.99
C LEU A 89 -3.23 12.76 -8.37
N ILE A 90 -2.19 12.68 -9.20
CA ILE A 90 -0.80 12.73 -8.73
C ILE A 90 -0.54 14.07 -8.04
N TRP A 91 -0.94 15.19 -8.63
CA TRP A 91 -0.76 16.52 -8.06
C TRP A 91 -1.45 16.69 -6.71
N VAL A 92 -2.72 16.25 -6.61
CA VAL A 92 -3.49 16.31 -5.36
C VAL A 92 -2.87 15.42 -4.29
N ASN A 93 -2.47 14.19 -4.63
CA ASN A 93 -1.84 13.28 -3.67
C ASN A 93 -0.45 13.77 -3.22
N LEU A 94 0.29 14.45 -4.09
CA LEU A 94 1.62 15.00 -3.78
C LEU A 94 1.53 16.28 -2.95
N ALA A 95 0.53 17.13 -3.20
CA ALA A 95 0.33 18.37 -2.45
C ALA A 95 -0.26 18.13 -1.04
N ARG A 96 -1.05 17.07 -0.84
CA ARG A 96 -1.69 16.73 0.44
C ARG A 96 -0.71 16.62 1.62
N PRO A 97 0.42 15.90 1.54
CA PRO A 97 1.43 15.84 2.59
C PRO A 97 1.96 17.22 2.99
N PHE A 98 2.28 18.09 2.03
CA PHE A 98 2.81 19.43 2.31
C PHE A 98 1.77 20.33 2.96
N ILE A 99 0.51 20.25 2.53
CA ILE A 99 -0.60 20.97 3.15
C ILE A 99 -0.81 20.46 4.59
N LEU A 100 -0.78 19.15 4.83
CA LEU A 100 -0.91 18.59 6.17
C LEU A 100 0.26 19.00 7.08
N LEU A 101 1.49 19.00 6.57
CA LEU A 101 2.68 19.40 7.31
C LEU A 101 2.65 20.87 7.72
N THR A 102 2.17 21.75 6.85
CA THR A 102 2.13 23.21 7.12
C THR A 102 0.88 23.64 7.89
N ARG A 103 -0.23 22.92 7.72
CA ARG A 103 -1.54 23.32 8.26
C ARG A 103 -1.94 22.56 9.53
N SER A 104 -1.27 21.46 9.86
CA SER A 104 -1.42 20.73 11.13
C SER A 104 -0.18 20.90 12.00
N PHE A 105 -0.31 21.67 13.09
CA PHE A 105 0.77 21.92 14.05
C PHE A 105 1.33 20.63 14.68
N VAL A 106 0.47 19.64 14.92
CA VAL A 106 0.86 18.34 15.47
C VAL A 106 1.76 17.57 14.50
N CYS A 107 1.41 17.55 13.20
CA CYS A 107 2.22 16.89 12.18
C CYS A 107 3.58 17.57 12.03
N PHE A 108 3.63 18.90 12.09
CA PHE A 108 4.87 19.67 12.03
C PHE A 108 5.85 19.30 13.16
N ILE A 109 5.37 19.26 14.42
CA ILE A 109 6.20 18.90 15.58
C ILE A 109 6.72 17.47 15.45
N LEU A 110 5.88 16.51 15.06
CA LEU A 110 6.30 15.10 14.95
C LEU A 110 7.35 14.90 13.84
N SER A 111 7.19 15.59 12.71
CA SER A 111 8.17 15.56 11.62
C SER A 111 9.49 16.24 12.00
N LEU A 112 9.44 17.34 12.76
CA LEU A 112 10.63 18.01 13.28
C LEU A 112 11.38 17.12 14.28
N TYR A 113 10.66 16.42 15.15
CA TYR A 113 11.25 15.47 16.11
C TYR A 113 11.96 14.31 15.41
N MET A 114 11.37 13.74 14.35
CA MET A 114 12.01 12.66 13.57
C MET A 114 13.19 13.12 12.69
N ALA A 115 13.27 14.42 12.38
CA ALA A 115 14.36 15.00 11.59
C ALA A 115 15.61 15.35 12.42
N LEU A 116 15.45 15.47 13.73
CA LEU A 116 16.52 15.63 14.72
C LEU A 116 17.12 14.27 15.09
#